data_AF-A0A7Y6PXD0-F1
#
_entry.id   AF-A0A7Y6PXD0-F1
#
_cell.length_a   1.000
_cell.length_b   1.000
_cell.length_c   1.000
_cell.angle_alpha   90.00
_cell.angle_beta   90.00
_cell.angle_gamma   90.00
#
_symmetry.space_group_name_H-M   'P 1'
#
loop_
_entity.id
_entity.type
_entity.pdbx_description
1 polymer ?
#
loop_
_entity_poly.entity_id
_entity_poly.type
_entity_poly.pdbx_seq_one_letter_code
_entity_poly.pdbx_strand_id
1 'polypeptide(L)'
;MTSRAAAFRAFNRMWTARIGVLDAHLHDTPYSLTEARVIFELAQRPSTEVSTLRAQLELDAGYLSRILTRFKRDGLVTVESSDADGRRQIAKLSKSGHRAYQTLDSRSQKEVEALLATLSDADQQRLLGALRDIDRALNKPAPGIVVLRAPRPGDLGWIVERHGALYAREYGWNDEFEALVARIVGEFVAKRDPKREAAWIAEVEGERVGCIMCVKKNESTAQLRLLLVEPTARGLGIGRKLVDECIQFARDQRFKKMVLWTNDVLTSARRIYEAAGFTLIDSGKHRSFGHDLVEQTWQMSLTSHSAQ
;
A
#
# COMPACT_ATOMS: atom_id res chain seq x y z
N MET A 1 25.38 20.11 7.89
CA MET A 1 24.29 19.18 7.57
C MET A 1 23.23 19.27 8.67
N THR A 2 22.01 19.68 8.35
CA THR A 2 20.91 19.75 9.32
C THR A 2 20.54 18.33 9.78
N SER A 3 20.43 18.08 11.08
CA SER A 3 20.05 16.76 11.58
C SER A 3 18.63 16.40 11.11
N ARG A 4 18.35 15.10 10.92
CA ARG A 4 17.01 14.61 10.51
C ARG A 4 15.90 15.15 11.43
N ALA A 5 16.17 15.23 12.74
CA ALA A 5 15.26 15.78 13.72
C ALA A 5 15.02 17.30 13.54
N ALA A 6 16.06 18.07 13.20
CA ALA A 6 15.92 19.51 12.97
C ALA A 6 15.11 19.80 11.70
N ALA A 7 15.30 19.03 10.63
CA ALA A 7 14.50 19.14 9.41
C ALA A 7 13.01 18.83 9.68
N PHE A 8 12.72 17.74 10.39
CA PHE A 8 11.35 17.37 10.76
C PHE A 8 10.67 18.44 11.63
N ARG A 9 11.37 18.98 12.64
CA ARG A 9 10.84 20.07 13.48
C ARG A 9 10.60 21.37 12.70
N ALA A 10 11.46 21.69 11.72
CA ALA A 10 11.28 22.85 10.87
C ALA A 10 10.03 22.71 9.98
N PHE A 11 9.83 21.52 9.39
CA PHE A 11 8.61 21.19 8.66
C PHE A 11 7.37 21.34 9.54
N ASN A 12 7.35 20.75 10.74
CA ASN A 12 6.18 20.85 11.62
C ASN A 12 5.84 22.29 11.96
N ARG A 13 6.81 23.14 12.33
CA ARG A 13 6.54 24.55 12.62
C ARG A 13 5.93 25.29 11.42
N MET A 14 6.49 25.08 10.24
CA MET A 14 5.97 25.65 9.00
C MET A 14 4.55 25.15 8.70
N TRP A 15 4.33 23.83 8.81
CA TRP A 15 3.04 23.20 8.52
C TRP A 15 1.96 23.66 9.50
N THR A 16 2.22 23.62 10.81
CA THR A 16 1.32 24.08 11.87
C THR A 16 0.90 25.53 11.67
N ALA A 17 1.79 26.42 11.23
CA ALA A 17 1.44 27.80 10.88
C ALA A 17 0.59 27.91 9.60
N ARG A 18 0.78 26.98 8.65
CA ARG A 18 0.08 26.96 7.36
C ARG A 18 -1.37 26.47 7.47
N ILE A 19 -1.65 25.53 8.37
CA ILE A 19 -2.98 24.91 8.53
C ILE A 19 -3.85 25.55 9.63
N GLY A 20 -3.46 26.72 10.16
CA GLY A 20 -4.28 27.49 11.09
C GLY A 20 -4.52 26.84 12.46
N VAL A 21 -3.83 25.75 12.81
CA VAL A 21 -4.06 25.05 14.09
C VAL A 21 -3.55 25.80 15.32
N LEU A 22 -2.85 26.92 15.13
CA LEU A 22 -2.45 27.84 16.19
C LEU A 22 -3.54 28.83 16.56
N ASP A 23 -4.59 28.96 15.73
CA ASP A 23 -5.69 29.85 16.00
C ASP A 23 -6.54 29.28 17.14
N ALA A 24 -6.99 30.17 18.05
CA ALA A 24 -7.84 29.78 19.19
C ALA A 24 -9.17 29.15 18.73
N HIS A 25 -9.54 29.41 17.48
CA HIS A 25 -10.79 29.09 16.83
C HIS A 25 -10.46 28.56 15.43
N LEU A 26 -10.72 27.27 15.20
CA LEU A 26 -10.36 26.62 13.95
C LEU A 26 -11.27 27.10 12.82
N HIS A 27 -10.68 27.49 11.68
CA HIS A 27 -11.41 27.90 10.48
C HIS A 27 -12.44 29.03 10.72
N ASP A 28 -12.08 30.01 11.57
CA ASP A 28 -12.96 31.10 12.02
C ASP A 28 -14.27 30.64 12.70
N THR A 29 -14.32 29.40 13.21
CA THR A 29 -15.49 28.84 13.92
C THR A 29 -15.35 29.00 15.43
N PRO A 30 -16.43 28.96 16.23
CA PRO A 30 -16.32 29.08 17.68
C PRO A 30 -15.70 27.84 18.38
N TYR A 31 -15.11 26.92 17.62
CA TYR A 31 -14.58 25.65 18.10
C TYR A 31 -13.06 25.64 18.07
N SER A 32 -12.44 25.19 19.17
CA SER A 32 -11.02 24.83 19.17
C SER A 32 -10.76 23.59 18.28
N LEU A 33 -9.48 23.32 17.95
CA LEU A 33 -9.10 22.12 17.19
C LEU A 33 -9.66 20.83 17.80
N THR A 34 -9.54 20.66 19.12
CA THR A 34 -10.03 19.46 19.80
C THR A 34 -11.55 19.35 19.74
N GLU A 35 -12.26 20.47 19.91
CA GLU A 35 -13.73 20.52 19.82
C GLU A 35 -14.21 20.20 18.41
N ALA A 36 -13.57 20.79 17.40
CA ALA A 36 -13.84 20.47 16.00
C ALA A 36 -13.61 18.98 15.74
N ARG A 37 -12.50 18.41 16.23
CA ARG A 37 -12.19 16.99 16.05
C ARG A 37 -13.23 16.06 16.69
N VAL A 38 -13.76 16.41 17.86
CA VAL A 38 -14.88 15.68 18.49
C VAL A 38 -16.13 15.74 17.61
N ILE A 39 -16.47 16.89 17.03
CA ILE A 39 -17.61 17.04 16.11
C ILE A 39 -17.39 16.21 14.83
N PHE A 40 -16.19 16.26 14.24
CA PHE A 40 -15.83 15.50 13.05
C PHE A 40 -15.97 13.99 13.25
N GLU A 41 -15.44 13.44 14.34
CA GLU A 41 -15.56 12.00 14.62
C GLU A 41 -17.00 11.58 14.91
N LEU A 42 -17.76 12.38 15.65
CA LEU A 42 -19.18 12.11 15.92
C LEU A 42 -20.05 12.17 14.67
N ALA A 43 -19.63 12.90 13.63
CA ALA A 43 -20.34 12.98 12.36
C ALA A 43 -20.13 11.74 11.47
N GLN A 44 -19.07 10.95 11.69
CA GLN A 44 -18.75 9.78 10.86
C GLN A 44 -19.73 8.61 11.06
N ARG A 45 -20.48 8.62 12.17
CA ARG A 45 -21.37 7.52 12.56
C ARG A 45 -22.66 8.06 13.17
N PRO A 46 -23.80 7.39 13.01
CA PRO A 46 -25.05 7.81 13.65
C PRO A 46 -24.96 7.93 15.17
N SER A 47 -24.10 7.13 15.80
CA SER A 47 -23.82 7.14 17.22
C SER A 47 -22.43 6.58 17.52
N THR A 48 -21.81 7.03 18.62
CA THR A 48 -20.48 6.56 19.03
C THR A 48 -20.42 6.38 20.55
N GLU A 49 -19.88 5.26 21.03
CA GLU A 49 -19.59 5.09 22.46
C GLU A 49 -18.51 6.09 22.91
N VAL A 50 -18.73 6.77 24.03
CA VAL A 50 -17.79 7.78 24.56
C VAL A 50 -16.41 7.19 24.83
N SER A 51 -16.33 5.92 25.25
CA SER A 51 -15.09 5.16 25.42
C SER A 51 -14.30 5.01 24.12
N THR A 52 -15.00 4.73 23.01
CA THR A 52 -14.42 4.58 21.67
C THR A 52 -13.92 5.93 21.17
N LEU A 53 -14.75 6.98 21.28
CA LEU A 53 -14.38 8.34 20.90
C LEU A 53 -13.14 8.82 21.66
N ARG A 54 -13.06 8.54 22.96
CA ARG A 54 -11.89 8.86 23.80
C ARG A 54 -10.63 8.17 23.30
N ALA A 55 -10.72 6.87 23.00
CA ALA A 55 -9.57 6.08 22.55
C ALA A 55 -9.08 6.54 21.18
N GLN A 56 -9.99 6.83 20.24
CA GLN A 56 -9.65 7.30 18.89
C GLN A 56 -8.99 8.69 18.88
N LEU A 57 -9.40 9.57 19.79
CA LEU A 57 -8.87 10.92 19.88
C LEU A 57 -7.71 11.08 20.86
N GLU A 58 -7.33 9.99 21.55
CA GLU A 58 -6.30 9.99 22.59
C GLU A 58 -6.51 11.06 23.67
N LEU A 59 -7.78 11.37 23.99
CA LEU A 59 -8.14 12.41 24.96
C LEU A 59 -8.24 11.85 26.38
N ASP A 60 -7.94 12.68 27.38
CA ASP A 60 -8.23 12.32 28.77
C ASP A 60 -9.74 12.35 29.04
N ALA A 61 -10.18 11.49 29.96
CA ALA A 61 -11.61 11.31 30.24
C ALA A 61 -12.28 12.59 30.79
N GLY A 62 -11.55 13.39 31.57
CA GLY A 62 -12.06 14.63 32.16
C GLY A 62 -12.25 15.73 31.12
N TYR A 63 -11.34 15.83 30.15
CA TYR A 63 -11.42 16.80 29.08
C TYR A 63 -12.51 16.47 28.07
N LEU A 64 -12.62 15.21 27.62
CA LEU A 64 -13.73 14.81 26.75
C LEU A 64 -15.09 15.02 27.44
N SER A 65 -15.20 14.71 28.74
CA SER A 65 -16.42 14.95 29.52
C SER A 65 -16.82 16.43 29.55
N ARG A 66 -15.85 17.33 29.77
CA ARG A 66 -16.07 18.79 29.74
C ARG A 66 -16.55 19.26 28.36
N ILE A 67 -15.94 18.76 27.28
CA ILE A 67 -16.36 19.07 25.90
C ILE A 67 -17.81 18.59 25.68
N LEU A 68 -18.13 17.34 26.00
CA LEU A 68 -19.48 16.79 25.80
C LEU A 68 -20.54 17.50 26.65
N THR A 69 -20.21 17.91 27.87
CA THR A 69 -21.13 18.70 28.71
C THR A 69 -21.40 20.07 28.10
N ARG A 70 -20.36 20.76 27.63
CA ARG A 70 -20.51 22.02 26.90
C ARG A 70 -21.36 21.83 25.65
N PHE A 71 -21.04 20.85 24.81
CA PHE A 71 -21.79 20.58 23.58
C PHE A 71 -23.24 20.20 23.84
N LYS A 72 -23.54 19.48 24.93
CA LYS A 72 -24.91 19.14 25.32
C LYS A 72 -25.68 20.40 25.71
N ARG A 73 -25.06 21.29 26.50
CA ARG A 73 -25.64 22.60 26.87
C ARG A 73 -25.89 23.47 25.65
N ASP A 74 -24.94 23.48 24.71
CA ASP A 74 -25.02 24.25 23.46
C ASP A 74 -25.92 23.55 22.41
N GLY A 75 -26.56 22.42 22.77
CA GLY A 75 -27.51 21.67 21.96
C GLY A 75 -26.91 20.87 20.82
N LEU A 76 -25.58 20.77 20.71
CA LEU A 76 -24.86 20.14 19.60
C LEU A 76 -24.85 18.61 19.69
N VAL A 77 -24.88 18.04 20.90
CA VAL A 77 -24.86 16.60 21.11
C VAL A 77 -25.97 16.14 22.05
N THR A 78 -26.42 14.91 21.86
CA THR A 78 -27.13 14.15 22.89
C THR A 78 -26.21 13.06 23.44
N VAL A 79 -26.30 12.82 24.75
CA VAL A 79 -25.55 11.76 25.43
C VAL A 79 -26.55 10.96 26.25
N GLU A 80 -26.64 9.67 25.94
CA GLU A 80 -27.61 8.71 26.47
C GLU A 80 -26.87 7.46 27.00
N SER A 81 -27.48 6.72 27.92
CA SER A 81 -26.97 5.39 28.29
C SER A 81 -27.18 4.41 27.13
N SER A 82 -26.27 3.45 26.96
CA SER A 82 -26.40 2.40 25.94
C SER A 82 -27.48 1.40 26.34
N ASP A 83 -28.33 1.03 25.38
CA ASP A 83 -29.35 -0.02 25.54
C ASP A 83 -28.72 -1.42 25.76
N ALA A 84 -27.48 -1.62 25.29
CA ALA A 84 -26.75 -2.88 25.45
C ALA A 84 -26.03 -3.00 26.80
N ASP A 85 -25.64 -1.88 27.40
CA ASP A 85 -24.96 -1.81 28.70
C ASP A 85 -25.17 -0.42 29.31
N GLY A 86 -26.05 -0.30 30.31
CA GLY A 86 -26.42 0.98 30.93
C GLY A 86 -25.27 1.75 31.59
N ARG A 87 -24.09 1.12 31.75
CA ARG A 87 -22.86 1.78 32.22
C ARG A 87 -22.11 2.51 31.11
N ARG A 88 -22.40 2.21 29.84
CA ARG A 88 -21.79 2.87 28.68
C ARG A 88 -22.62 4.06 28.25
N GLN A 89 -21.94 5.11 27.84
CA GLN A 89 -22.57 6.31 27.29
C GLN A 89 -22.36 6.36 25.78
N ILE A 90 -23.43 6.70 25.07
CA ILE A 90 -23.46 6.89 23.63
C ILE A 90 -23.68 8.37 23.35
N ALA A 91 -22.77 8.96 22.58
CA ALA A 91 -22.88 10.33 22.09
C ALA A 91 -23.36 10.35 20.63
N LYS A 92 -24.24 11.30 20.29
CA LYS A 92 -24.78 11.52 18.95
C LYS A 92 -24.79 13.02 18.65
N LEU A 93 -24.51 13.41 17.41
CA LEU A 93 -24.76 14.79 16.98
C LEU A 93 -26.28 15.03 16.89
N SER A 94 -26.73 16.17 17.41
CA SER A 94 -28.09 16.65 17.18
C SER A 94 -28.25 17.26 15.78
N LYS A 95 -29.45 17.73 15.43
CA LYS A 95 -29.65 18.51 14.19
C LYS A 95 -28.79 19.77 14.13
N SER A 96 -28.59 20.48 15.24
CA SER A 96 -27.70 21.64 15.29
C SER A 96 -26.23 21.23 15.29
N GLY A 97 -25.88 20.09 15.90
CA GLY A 97 -24.55 19.49 15.80
C GLY A 97 -24.13 19.19 14.36
N HIS A 98 -25.03 18.61 13.56
CA HIS A 98 -24.78 18.38 12.14
C HIS A 98 -24.61 19.67 11.33
N ARG A 99 -25.34 20.75 11.66
CA ARG A 99 -25.13 22.07 11.04
C ARG A 99 -23.77 22.67 11.40
N ALA A 100 -23.34 22.50 12.65
CA ALA A 100 -22.01 22.90 13.09
C ALA A 100 -20.92 22.12 12.33
N TYR A 101 -21.09 20.80 12.20
CA TYR A 101 -20.23 19.95 11.37
C TYR A 101 -20.15 20.45 9.93
N GLN A 102 -21.28 20.68 9.25
CA GLN A 102 -21.31 21.17 7.86
C GLN A 102 -20.59 22.51 7.70
N THR A 103 -20.69 23.38 8.70
CA THR A 103 -19.97 24.67 8.71
C THR A 103 -18.47 24.45 8.85
N LEU A 104 -18.03 23.59 9.79
CA LEU A 104 -16.63 23.23 9.96
C LEU A 104 -16.03 22.58 8.70
N ASP A 105 -16.73 21.60 8.14
CA ASP A 105 -16.32 20.82 6.97
C ASP A 105 -16.17 21.72 5.73
N SER A 106 -17.19 22.54 5.43
CA SER A 106 -17.13 23.46 4.29
C SER A 106 -16.05 24.52 4.41
N ARG A 107 -15.72 25.00 5.62
CA ARG A 107 -14.63 25.96 5.81
C ARG A 107 -13.26 25.31 5.72
N SER A 108 -13.09 24.14 6.34
CA SER A 108 -11.88 23.31 6.20
C SER A 108 -11.59 23.00 4.73
N GLN A 109 -12.62 22.58 3.97
CA GLN A 109 -12.50 22.31 2.54
C GLN A 109 -12.05 23.56 1.76
N LYS A 110 -12.67 24.72 2.01
CA LYS A 110 -12.29 25.97 1.33
C LYS A 110 -10.83 26.37 1.59
N GLU A 111 -10.33 26.16 2.81
CA GLU A 111 -8.92 26.44 3.12
C GLU A 111 -7.97 25.51 2.39
N VAL A 112 -8.29 24.21 2.34
CA VAL A 112 -7.49 23.23 1.59
C VAL A 112 -7.52 23.54 0.10
N GLU A 113 -8.69 23.87 -0.47
CA GLU A 113 -8.84 24.27 -1.86
C GLU A 113 -8.04 25.54 -2.17
N ALA A 114 -8.09 26.56 -1.30
CA ALA A 114 -7.31 27.77 -1.45
C ALA A 114 -5.80 27.49 -1.39
N LEU A 115 -5.35 26.60 -0.50
CA LEU A 115 -3.95 26.17 -0.44
C LEU A 115 -3.52 25.45 -1.73
N LEU A 116 -4.32 24.50 -2.20
CA LEU A 116 -4.02 23.74 -3.42
C LEU A 116 -4.04 24.63 -4.67
N ALA A 117 -4.93 25.62 -4.74
CA ALA A 117 -5.00 26.58 -5.83
C ALA A 117 -3.72 27.44 -5.99
N THR A 118 -2.87 27.51 -4.96
CA THR A 118 -1.55 28.17 -5.07
C THR A 118 -0.48 27.31 -5.75
N LEU A 119 -0.78 26.05 -6.04
CA LEU A 119 0.14 25.06 -6.58
C LEU A 119 -0.25 24.66 -8.01
N SER A 120 0.75 24.40 -8.85
CA SER A 120 0.52 23.79 -10.16
C SER A 120 -0.06 22.38 -10.05
N ASP A 121 -0.73 21.86 -11.08
CA ASP A 121 -1.24 20.48 -11.08
C ASP A 121 -0.13 19.45 -10.78
N ALA A 122 1.07 19.67 -11.30
CA ALA A 122 2.23 18.84 -11.04
C ALA A 122 2.66 18.90 -9.57
N ASP A 123 2.64 20.09 -8.95
CA ASP A 123 2.94 20.26 -7.52
C ASP A 123 1.88 19.66 -6.62
N GLN A 124 0.60 19.80 -6.97
CA GLN A 124 -0.49 19.16 -6.25
C GLN A 124 -0.33 17.64 -6.25
N GLN A 125 -0.04 17.04 -7.42
CA GLN A 125 0.23 15.61 -7.53
C GLN A 125 1.44 15.19 -6.68
N ARG A 126 2.54 15.97 -6.70
CA ARG A 126 3.72 15.71 -5.87
C ARG A 126 3.41 15.79 -4.37
N LEU A 127 2.67 16.81 -3.94
CA LEU A 127 2.28 16.99 -2.54
C LEU A 127 1.38 15.84 -2.06
N LEU A 128 0.35 15.50 -2.83
CA LEU A 128 -0.55 14.40 -2.49
C LEU A 128 0.18 13.06 -2.46
N GLY A 129 1.13 12.83 -3.36
CA GLY A 129 2.03 11.66 -3.31
C GLY A 129 2.84 11.62 -2.01
N ALA A 130 3.47 12.74 -1.64
CA ALA A 130 4.26 12.83 -0.41
C ALA A 130 3.41 12.63 0.86
N LEU A 131 2.16 13.13 0.90
CA LEU A 131 1.24 12.88 2.01
C LEU A 131 0.90 11.39 2.15
N ARG A 132 0.71 10.66 1.04
CA ARG A 132 0.53 9.20 1.07
C ARG A 132 1.77 8.48 1.57
N ASP A 133 2.96 8.94 1.18
CA ASP A 133 4.21 8.36 1.64
C ASP A 133 4.44 8.59 3.14
N ILE A 134 4.08 9.78 3.65
CA ILE A 134 4.10 10.08 5.09
C ILE A 134 3.11 9.19 5.84
N ASP A 135 1.88 9.08 5.35
CA ASP A 135 0.85 8.22 5.95
C ASP A 135 1.34 6.76 6.03
N ARG A 136 1.88 6.21 4.94
CA ARG A 136 2.45 4.85 4.91
C ARG A 136 3.65 4.67 5.85
N ALA A 137 4.47 5.70 6.01
CA ALA A 137 5.66 5.64 6.87
C ALA A 137 5.30 5.66 8.36
N LEU A 138 4.24 6.39 8.73
CA LEU A 138 3.82 6.58 10.12
C LEU A 138 2.75 5.59 10.56
N ASN A 139 1.86 5.22 9.65
CA ASN A 139 0.77 4.29 9.89
C ASN A 139 1.12 2.93 9.27
N LYS A 140 0.93 1.86 10.03
CA LYS A 140 0.99 0.52 9.44
C LYS A 140 -0.17 0.42 8.45
N PRO A 141 0.08 0.17 7.15
CA PRO A 141 -1.02 0.01 6.22
C PRO A 141 -1.91 -1.12 6.72
N ALA A 142 -3.21 -0.87 6.81
CA ALA A 142 -4.17 -1.96 6.84
C ALA A 142 -3.88 -2.85 5.61
N PRO A 143 -4.12 -4.17 5.66
CA PRO A 143 -3.94 -5.01 4.47
C PRO A 143 -4.88 -4.52 3.36
N GLY A 144 -4.37 -3.65 2.50
CA GLY A 144 -5.10 -3.06 1.40
C GLY A 144 -5.48 -4.13 0.38
N ILE A 145 -6.55 -3.88 -0.37
CA ILE A 145 -6.99 -4.79 -1.42
C ILE A 145 -5.88 -4.87 -2.47
N VAL A 146 -5.28 -6.06 -2.61
CA VAL A 146 -4.26 -6.32 -3.63
C VAL A 146 -4.95 -6.54 -4.97
N VAL A 147 -4.72 -5.65 -5.93
CA VAL A 147 -5.21 -5.78 -7.31
C VAL A 147 -4.09 -6.33 -8.18
N LEU A 148 -4.37 -7.36 -8.97
CA LEU A 148 -3.46 -7.81 -10.03
C LEU A 148 -3.97 -7.30 -11.38
N ARG A 149 -3.10 -6.70 -12.18
CA ARG A 149 -3.47 -6.16 -13.50
C ARG A 149 -2.36 -6.33 -14.52
N ALA A 150 -2.73 -6.26 -15.80
CA ALA A 150 -1.75 -6.21 -16.89
C ALA A 150 -0.89 -4.92 -16.82
N PRO A 151 0.37 -4.95 -17.30
CA PRO A 151 1.23 -3.77 -17.38
C PRO A 151 0.66 -2.67 -18.28
N ARG A 152 0.83 -1.43 -17.85
CA ARG A 152 0.55 -0.17 -18.56
C ARG A 152 1.88 0.48 -18.98
N PRO A 153 1.87 1.49 -19.88
CA PRO A 153 3.06 2.27 -20.17
C PRO A 153 3.76 2.75 -18.88
N GLY A 154 5.07 2.53 -18.79
CA GLY A 154 5.88 2.82 -17.59
C GLY A 154 6.11 1.62 -16.66
N ASP A 155 5.21 0.63 -16.61
CA ASP A 155 5.35 -0.50 -15.68
C ASP A 155 6.51 -1.42 -16.05
N LEU A 156 6.73 -1.67 -17.34
CA LEU A 156 7.80 -2.55 -17.78
C LEU A 156 9.19 -1.92 -17.53
N GLY A 157 9.31 -0.59 -17.66
CA GLY A 157 10.51 0.14 -17.25
C GLY A 157 10.71 0.08 -15.73
N TRP A 158 9.62 0.22 -14.97
CA TRP A 158 9.63 0.04 -13.51
C TRP A 158 10.09 -1.37 -13.10
N ILE A 159 9.68 -2.44 -13.80
CA ILE A 159 10.19 -3.80 -13.53
C ILE A 159 11.72 -3.82 -13.62
N VAL A 160 12.31 -3.23 -14.67
CA VAL A 160 13.78 -3.19 -14.84
C VAL A 160 14.42 -2.39 -13.70
N GLU A 161 13.95 -1.17 -13.47
CA GLU A 161 14.45 -0.26 -12.43
C GLU A 161 14.42 -0.92 -11.04
N ARG A 162 13.28 -1.52 -10.66
CA ARG A 162 13.10 -2.09 -9.33
C ARG A 162 13.93 -3.33 -9.11
N HIS A 163 14.07 -4.20 -10.11
CA HIS A 163 14.96 -5.34 -9.98
C HIS A 163 16.42 -4.90 -9.83
N GLY A 164 16.89 -3.96 -10.66
CA GLY A 164 18.27 -3.43 -10.54
C GLY A 164 18.53 -2.81 -9.18
N ALA A 165 17.71 -1.83 -8.77
CA ALA A 165 17.89 -1.10 -7.52
C ALA A 165 17.73 -1.97 -6.27
N LEU A 166 16.70 -2.84 -6.22
CA LEU A 166 16.46 -3.67 -5.04
C LEU A 166 17.52 -4.77 -4.89
N TYR A 167 17.92 -5.42 -5.98
CA TYR A 167 18.89 -6.51 -5.89
C TYR A 167 20.31 -6.00 -5.64
N ALA A 168 20.68 -4.83 -6.17
CA ALA A 168 21.91 -4.16 -5.78
C ALA A 168 21.92 -3.82 -4.29
N ARG A 169 20.82 -3.30 -3.73
CA ARG A 169 20.72 -2.95 -2.31
C ARG A 169 20.74 -4.18 -1.38
N GLU A 170 20.02 -5.24 -1.74
CA GLU A 170 19.79 -6.39 -0.86
C GLU A 170 20.84 -7.49 -0.99
N TYR A 171 21.42 -7.64 -2.18
CA TYR A 171 22.37 -8.72 -2.49
C TYR A 171 23.73 -8.21 -3.00
N GLY A 172 23.89 -6.90 -3.21
CA GLY A 172 25.14 -6.34 -3.74
C GLY A 172 25.41 -6.72 -5.19
N TRP A 173 24.40 -7.15 -5.94
CA TRP A 173 24.52 -7.51 -7.35
C TRP A 173 24.78 -6.26 -8.21
N ASN A 174 25.58 -6.40 -9.25
CA ASN A 174 25.93 -5.30 -10.14
C ASN A 174 24.96 -5.14 -11.32
N ASP A 175 25.32 -4.24 -12.23
CA ASP A 175 24.60 -3.86 -13.45
C ASP A 175 24.36 -5.03 -14.43
N GLU A 176 25.12 -6.12 -14.36
CA GLU A 176 24.87 -7.32 -15.18
C GLU A 176 23.48 -7.91 -14.93
N PHE A 177 22.98 -7.84 -13.68
CA PHE A 177 21.63 -8.32 -13.36
C PHE A 177 20.57 -7.39 -13.94
N GLU A 178 20.74 -6.08 -13.81
CA GLU A 178 19.83 -5.09 -14.41
C GLU A 178 19.78 -5.26 -15.94
N ALA A 179 20.93 -5.46 -16.58
CA ALA A 179 21.01 -5.75 -18.01
C ALA A 179 20.29 -7.05 -18.40
N LEU A 180 20.35 -8.10 -17.55
CA LEU A 180 19.58 -9.32 -17.74
C LEU A 180 18.07 -9.05 -17.70
N VAL A 181 17.60 -8.30 -16.70
CA VAL A 181 16.18 -7.96 -16.57
C VAL A 181 15.72 -7.10 -17.75
N ALA A 182 16.49 -6.10 -18.13
CA ALA A 182 16.22 -5.24 -19.29
C ALA A 182 16.06 -6.05 -20.58
N ARG A 183 16.92 -7.06 -20.80
CA ARG A 183 16.84 -7.96 -21.96
C ARG A 183 15.55 -8.78 -21.95
N ILE A 184 15.22 -9.39 -20.81
CA ILE A 184 13.99 -10.20 -20.67
C ILE A 184 12.76 -9.34 -20.96
N VAL A 185 12.70 -8.14 -20.37
CA VAL A 185 11.57 -7.22 -20.58
C VAL A 185 11.51 -6.74 -22.03
N GLY A 186 12.65 -6.39 -22.63
CA GLY A 186 12.73 -5.95 -24.03
C GLY A 186 12.27 -7.04 -25.00
N GLU A 187 12.71 -8.28 -24.80
CA GLU A 187 12.27 -9.44 -25.60
C GLU A 187 10.77 -9.68 -25.46
N PHE A 188 10.23 -9.60 -24.24
CA PHE A 188 8.80 -9.74 -24.00
C PHE A 188 7.98 -8.67 -24.73
N VAL A 189 8.41 -7.41 -24.70
CA VAL A 189 7.71 -6.34 -25.44
C VAL A 189 7.75 -6.58 -26.94
N ALA A 190 8.92 -6.95 -27.47
CA ALA A 190 9.14 -7.05 -28.90
C ALA A 190 8.46 -8.28 -29.53
N LYS A 191 8.36 -9.40 -28.80
CA LYS A 191 8.03 -10.71 -29.37
C LYS A 191 6.89 -11.46 -28.69
N ARG A 192 6.21 -10.88 -27.69
CA ARG A 192 5.22 -11.64 -26.93
C ARG A 192 4.12 -12.23 -27.80
N ASP A 193 3.76 -13.47 -27.50
CA ASP A 193 2.47 -14.05 -27.89
C ASP A 193 1.43 -13.68 -26.81
N PRO A 194 0.53 -12.70 -27.07
CA PRO A 194 -0.44 -12.25 -26.07
C PRO A 194 -1.45 -13.33 -25.66
N LYS A 195 -1.54 -14.44 -26.41
CA LYS A 195 -2.37 -15.59 -26.04
C LYS A 195 -1.66 -16.58 -25.13
N ARG A 196 -0.34 -16.49 -24.99
CA ARG A 196 0.46 -17.51 -24.29
C ARG A 196 1.43 -16.95 -23.27
N GLU A 197 1.61 -15.63 -23.27
CA GLU A 197 2.54 -14.92 -22.43
C GLU A 197 1.82 -13.71 -21.81
N ALA A 198 2.04 -13.52 -20.53
CA ALA A 198 1.41 -12.47 -19.75
C ALA A 198 2.36 -11.98 -18.67
N ALA A 199 2.08 -10.78 -18.17
CA ALA A 199 2.75 -10.21 -17.02
C ALA A 199 1.68 -9.57 -16.14
N TRP A 200 1.98 -9.48 -14.84
CA TRP A 200 1.08 -8.86 -13.87
C TRP A 200 1.87 -7.90 -13.00
N ILE A 201 1.20 -6.80 -12.68
CA ILE A 201 1.59 -5.83 -11.67
C ILE A 201 0.62 -5.99 -10.50
N ALA A 202 1.16 -6.18 -9.30
CA ALA A 202 0.41 -6.10 -8.06
C ALA A 202 0.36 -4.66 -7.59
N GLU A 203 -0.84 -4.16 -7.31
CA GLU A 203 -1.07 -2.85 -6.74
C GLU A 203 -1.75 -2.93 -5.38
N VAL A 204 -1.33 -2.04 -4.47
CA VAL A 204 -2.02 -1.74 -3.21
C VAL A 204 -2.25 -0.23 -3.21
N GLU A 205 -3.52 0.18 -3.12
CA GLU A 205 -3.90 1.61 -3.14
C GLU A 205 -3.39 2.39 -4.36
N GLY A 206 -3.31 1.70 -5.52
CA GLY A 206 -2.82 2.27 -6.77
C GLY A 206 -1.29 2.32 -6.91
N GLU A 207 -0.55 1.90 -5.89
CA GLU A 207 0.91 1.83 -5.94
C GLU A 207 1.40 0.45 -6.33
N ARG A 208 2.43 0.39 -7.17
CA ARG A 208 3.05 -0.84 -7.65
C ARG A 208 3.87 -1.45 -6.53
N VAL A 209 3.50 -2.65 -6.10
CA VAL A 209 4.13 -3.34 -4.97
C VAL A 209 4.69 -4.71 -5.34
N GLY A 210 4.50 -5.16 -6.57
CA GLY A 210 5.12 -6.37 -7.07
C GLY A 210 4.82 -6.65 -8.53
N CYS A 211 5.52 -7.63 -9.09
CA CYS A 211 5.28 -8.09 -10.45
C CYS A 211 5.66 -9.56 -10.63
N ILE A 212 5.17 -10.15 -11.72
CA ILE A 212 5.59 -11.46 -12.22
C ILE A 212 5.33 -11.56 -13.72
N MET A 213 6.09 -12.41 -14.41
CA MET A 213 5.93 -12.69 -15.83
C MET A 213 5.79 -14.19 -16.10
N CYS A 214 4.91 -14.55 -17.02
CA CYS A 214 4.77 -15.88 -17.61
C CYS A 214 5.13 -15.79 -19.10
N VAL A 215 6.18 -16.49 -19.52
CA VAL A 215 6.66 -16.50 -20.90
C VAL A 215 6.69 -17.92 -21.47
N LYS A 216 6.63 -18.06 -22.79
CA LYS A 216 6.69 -19.35 -23.48
C LYS A 216 8.15 -19.78 -23.61
N LYS A 217 8.56 -20.82 -22.88
CA LYS A 217 9.87 -21.45 -23.10
C LYS A 217 9.86 -22.34 -24.35
N ASN A 218 8.77 -23.08 -24.54
CA ASN A 218 8.48 -23.86 -25.75
C ASN A 218 6.98 -24.17 -25.81
N GLU A 219 6.55 -24.94 -26.81
CA GLU A 219 5.14 -25.26 -27.05
C GLU A 219 4.41 -25.93 -25.88
N SER A 220 5.11 -26.63 -24.98
CA SER A 220 4.50 -27.34 -23.85
C SER A 220 4.90 -26.78 -22.48
N THR A 221 5.83 -25.82 -22.44
CA THR A 221 6.46 -25.34 -21.21
C THR A 221 6.33 -23.83 -21.07
N ALA A 222 5.65 -23.40 -20.00
CA ALA A 222 5.69 -22.02 -19.54
C ALA A 222 6.94 -21.80 -18.68
N GLN A 223 7.40 -20.56 -18.62
CA GLN A 223 8.46 -20.14 -17.70
C GLN A 223 8.02 -18.93 -16.90
N LEU A 224 8.10 -19.06 -15.57
CA LEU A 224 7.91 -17.97 -14.63
C LEU A 224 9.20 -17.16 -14.56
N ARG A 225 9.10 -15.84 -14.73
CA ARG A 225 10.23 -14.90 -14.68
C ARG A 225 9.89 -13.66 -13.88
N LEU A 226 10.94 -13.01 -13.35
CA LEU A 226 10.90 -11.66 -12.79
C LEU A 226 9.83 -11.45 -11.71
N LEU A 227 9.75 -12.40 -10.76
CA LEU A 227 8.96 -12.23 -9.54
C LEU A 227 9.65 -11.21 -8.63
N LEU A 228 8.91 -10.18 -8.24
CA LEU A 228 9.37 -9.17 -7.30
C LEU A 228 8.21 -8.74 -6.40
N VAL A 229 8.51 -8.51 -5.12
CA VAL A 229 7.62 -7.85 -4.17
C VAL A 229 8.42 -6.80 -3.40
N GLU A 230 7.91 -5.58 -3.39
CA GLU A 230 8.50 -4.44 -2.68
C GLU A 230 8.67 -4.75 -1.19
N PRO A 231 9.78 -4.34 -0.54
CA PRO A 231 10.02 -4.61 0.87
C PRO A 231 8.87 -4.18 1.79
N THR A 232 8.21 -3.06 1.47
CA THR A 232 7.07 -2.51 2.22
C THR A 232 5.80 -3.35 2.15
N ALA A 233 5.73 -4.30 1.19
CA ALA A 233 4.56 -5.12 0.94
C ALA A 233 4.82 -6.63 1.19
N ARG A 234 6.02 -7.00 1.65
CA ARG A 234 6.36 -8.38 2.02
C ARG A 234 5.57 -8.82 3.26
N GLY A 235 5.24 -10.11 3.33
CA GLY A 235 4.42 -10.67 4.42
C GLY A 235 2.90 -10.55 4.22
N LEU A 236 2.43 -9.82 3.20
CA LEU A 236 1.01 -9.64 2.90
C LEU A 236 0.43 -10.71 1.94
N GLY A 237 1.18 -11.78 1.67
CA GLY A 237 0.75 -12.85 0.74
C GLY A 237 0.80 -12.50 -0.75
N ILE A 238 1.24 -11.30 -1.13
CA ILE A 238 1.29 -10.82 -2.53
C ILE A 238 2.11 -11.73 -3.44
N GLY A 239 3.29 -12.16 -2.99
CA GLY A 239 4.16 -13.05 -3.78
C GLY A 239 3.47 -14.38 -4.12
N ARG A 240 2.70 -14.94 -3.18
CA ARG A 240 1.91 -16.15 -3.42
C ARG A 240 0.78 -15.87 -4.42
N LYS A 241 0.05 -14.77 -4.25
CA LYS A 241 -1.03 -14.36 -5.17
C LYS A 241 -0.51 -14.21 -6.62
N LEU A 242 0.66 -13.59 -6.79
CA LEU A 242 1.32 -13.44 -8.09
C LEU A 242 1.71 -14.79 -8.70
N VAL A 243 2.29 -15.70 -7.91
CA VAL A 243 2.69 -17.04 -8.37
C VAL A 243 1.46 -17.87 -8.74
N ASP A 244 0.41 -17.85 -7.92
CA ASP A 244 -0.84 -18.57 -8.15
C ASP A 244 -1.51 -18.10 -9.45
N GLU A 245 -1.58 -16.79 -9.69
CA GLU A 245 -2.09 -16.20 -10.93
C GLU A 245 -1.28 -16.65 -12.16
N CYS A 246 0.05 -16.63 -12.05
CA CYS A 246 0.95 -17.07 -13.11
C CYS A 246 0.74 -18.56 -13.45
N ILE A 247 0.58 -19.42 -12.44
CA ILE A 247 0.30 -20.85 -12.60
C ILE A 247 -1.06 -21.06 -13.26
N GLN A 248 -2.09 -20.35 -12.78
CA GLN A 248 -3.44 -20.47 -13.31
C GLN A 248 -3.49 -20.09 -14.79
N PHE A 249 -2.89 -18.95 -15.16
CA PHE A 249 -2.78 -18.55 -16.56
C PHE A 249 -2.09 -19.63 -17.41
N ALA A 250 -1.00 -20.23 -16.92
CA ALA A 250 -0.33 -21.27 -17.68
C ALA A 250 -1.19 -22.54 -17.86
N ARG A 251 -2.01 -22.90 -16.86
CA ARG A 251 -3.00 -23.98 -16.99
C ARG A 251 -4.07 -23.64 -18.01
N ASP A 252 -4.61 -22.42 -17.97
CA ASP A 252 -5.64 -21.94 -18.89
C ASP A 252 -5.13 -21.95 -20.34
N GLN A 253 -3.85 -21.60 -20.53
CA GLN A 253 -3.16 -21.70 -21.82
C GLN A 253 -2.64 -23.10 -22.16
N ARG A 254 -3.07 -24.13 -21.42
CA ARG A 254 -2.81 -25.55 -21.65
C ARG A 254 -1.33 -25.93 -21.72
N PHE A 255 -0.47 -25.20 -21.01
CA PHE A 255 0.89 -25.64 -20.79
C PHE A 255 0.89 -26.93 -19.95
N LYS A 256 1.81 -27.85 -20.24
CA LYS A 256 1.92 -29.12 -19.51
C LYS A 256 2.80 -28.98 -18.28
N LYS A 257 3.75 -28.05 -18.31
CA LYS A 257 4.70 -27.80 -17.23
C LYS A 257 5.08 -26.33 -17.14
N MET A 258 5.47 -25.91 -15.95
CA MET A 258 6.09 -24.61 -15.70
C MET A 258 7.49 -24.81 -15.15
N VAL A 259 8.44 -23.98 -15.60
CA VAL A 259 9.79 -23.94 -15.05
C VAL A 259 10.13 -22.53 -14.56
N LEU A 260 11.12 -22.42 -13.68
CA LEU A 260 11.73 -21.16 -13.31
C LEU A 260 13.21 -21.34 -13.05
N TRP A 261 13.95 -20.25 -13.17
CA TRP A 261 15.37 -20.16 -12.82
C TRP A 261 15.53 -19.13 -11.71
N THR A 262 16.30 -19.47 -10.68
CA THR A 262 16.52 -18.61 -9.50
C THR A 262 17.92 -18.87 -8.91
N ASN A 263 18.34 -18.03 -7.96
CA ASN A 263 19.55 -18.23 -7.17
C ASN A 263 19.21 -18.71 -5.76
N ASP A 264 20.06 -19.55 -5.19
CA ASP A 264 19.87 -20.16 -3.86
C ASP A 264 19.70 -19.12 -2.74
N VAL A 265 20.39 -17.98 -2.82
CA VAL A 265 20.30 -16.84 -1.89
C VAL A 265 18.91 -16.19 -1.83
N LEU A 266 18.05 -16.41 -2.84
CA LEU A 266 16.68 -15.86 -2.92
C LEU A 266 15.68 -16.70 -2.10
N THR A 267 15.99 -16.89 -0.82
CA THR A 267 15.28 -17.81 0.10
C THR A 267 13.78 -17.54 0.20
N SER A 268 13.35 -16.27 0.23
CA SER A 268 11.92 -15.92 0.30
C SER A 268 11.15 -16.34 -0.95
N ALA A 269 11.71 -16.14 -2.14
CA ALA A 269 11.07 -16.55 -3.39
C ALA A 269 10.99 -18.08 -3.49
N ARG A 270 12.06 -18.78 -3.09
CA ARG A 270 12.12 -20.26 -3.07
C ARG A 270 11.02 -20.87 -2.20
N ARG A 271 10.77 -20.33 -1.00
CA ARG A 271 9.67 -20.81 -0.14
C ARG A 271 8.29 -20.68 -0.81
N ILE A 272 8.08 -19.64 -1.62
CA ILE A 272 6.83 -19.46 -2.37
C ILE A 272 6.72 -20.55 -3.44
N TYR A 273 7.80 -20.81 -4.18
CA TYR A 273 7.82 -21.85 -5.22
C TYR A 273 7.62 -23.26 -4.65
N GLU A 274 8.31 -23.59 -3.57
CA GLU A 274 8.13 -24.86 -2.84
C GLU A 274 6.68 -25.04 -2.38
N ALA A 275 6.10 -24.01 -1.74
CA ALA A 275 4.71 -24.03 -1.28
C ALA A 275 3.70 -24.11 -2.43
N ALA A 276 4.04 -23.58 -3.61
CA ALA A 276 3.24 -23.70 -4.82
C ALA A 276 3.38 -25.06 -5.52
N GLY A 277 4.31 -25.93 -5.08
CA GLY A 277 4.50 -27.28 -5.61
C GLY A 277 5.57 -27.40 -6.71
N PHE A 278 6.47 -26.43 -6.83
CA PHE A 278 7.66 -26.58 -7.64
C PHE A 278 8.68 -27.48 -6.94
N THR A 279 9.39 -28.29 -7.71
CA THR A 279 10.50 -29.12 -7.25
C THR A 279 11.81 -28.72 -7.94
N LEU A 280 12.91 -28.75 -7.20
CA LEU A 280 14.25 -28.54 -7.74
C LEU A 280 14.61 -29.70 -8.67
N ILE A 281 14.97 -29.40 -9.92
CA ILE A 281 15.36 -30.43 -10.91
C ILE A 281 16.80 -30.32 -11.35
N ASP A 282 17.44 -29.17 -11.15
CA ASP A 282 18.84 -28.92 -11.52
C ASP A 282 19.43 -27.79 -10.69
N SER A 283 20.73 -27.87 -10.40
CA SER A 283 21.46 -26.84 -9.66
C SER A 283 22.94 -26.84 -10.00
N GLY A 284 23.54 -25.67 -10.16
CA GLY A 284 24.93 -25.52 -10.57
C GLY A 284 25.61 -24.31 -9.92
N LYS A 285 26.91 -24.43 -9.64
CA LYS A 285 27.72 -23.27 -9.24
C LYS A 285 28.04 -22.46 -10.49
N HIS A 286 27.90 -21.15 -10.39
CA HIS A 286 28.29 -20.23 -11.46
C HIS A 286 28.74 -18.90 -10.84
N ARG A 287 29.44 -18.09 -11.62
CA ARG A 287 29.79 -16.73 -11.24
C ARG A 287 28.98 -15.77 -12.10
N SER A 288 28.19 -14.92 -11.47
CA SER A 288 27.35 -13.93 -12.14
C SER A 288 27.04 -12.76 -11.22
N PHE A 289 26.80 -11.60 -11.80
CA PHE A 289 26.41 -10.38 -11.09
C PHE A 289 27.46 -9.90 -10.08
N GLY A 290 28.73 -10.28 -10.29
CA GLY A 290 29.85 -10.01 -9.39
C GLY A 290 30.05 -11.02 -8.25
N HIS A 291 29.25 -12.10 -8.16
CA HIS A 291 29.27 -13.05 -7.04
C HIS A 291 29.37 -14.51 -7.50
N ASP A 292 29.89 -15.37 -6.62
CA ASP A 292 29.80 -16.82 -6.76
C ASP A 292 28.43 -17.27 -6.21
N LEU A 293 27.58 -17.82 -7.09
CA LEU A 293 26.18 -18.14 -6.81
C LEU A 293 25.87 -19.61 -7.15
N VAL A 294 24.79 -20.14 -6.57
CA VAL A 294 24.23 -21.43 -6.98
C VAL A 294 22.91 -21.17 -7.72
N GLU A 295 22.94 -21.36 -9.03
CA GLU A 295 21.72 -21.33 -9.83
C GLU A 295 20.90 -22.58 -9.57
N GLN A 296 19.59 -22.43 -9.66
CA GLN A 296 18.63 -23.49 -9.45
C GLN A 296 17.52 -23.42 -10.49
N THR A 297 17.26 -24.54 -11.16
CA THR A 297 16.09 -24.71 -12.01
C THR A 297 15.03 -25.52 -11.29
N TRP A 298 13.84 -24.94 -11.17
CA TRP A 298 12.70 -25.58 -10.54
C TRP A 298 11.61 -25.86 -11.57
N GLN A 299 10.84 -26.93 -11.36
CA GLN A 299 9.77 -27.35 -12.28
C GLN A 299 8.50 -27.76 -11.52
N MET A 300 7.35 -27.50 -12.14
CA MET A 300 6.04 -27.99 -11.71
C MET A 300 5.30 -28.63 -12.89
N SER A 301 4.59 -29.74 -12.64
CA SER A 301 3.62 -30.29 -13.58
C SER A 301 2.29 -29.51 -13.50
N LEU A 302 1.75 -29.11 -14.64
CA LEU A 302 0.49 -28.37 -14.74
C LEU A 302 -0.70 -29.25 -15.15
N THR A 303 -0.46 -30.50 -15.51
CA THR A 303 -1.53 -31.47 -15.81
C THR A 303 -2.21 -31.90 -14.52
N SER A 304 -3.52 -31.71 -14.44
CA SER A 304 -4.36 -32.23 -13.36
C SER A 304 -4.10 -33.73 -13.21
N HIS A 305 -3.66 -34.17 -12.02
CA HIS A 305 -3.92 -35.54 -11.62
C HIS A 305 -5.41 -35.60 -11.35
N SER A 306 -6.20 -36.10 -12.31
CA SER A 306 -7.49 -36.66 -12.00
C SER A 306 -7.24 -37.83 -11.05
N ALA A 307 -7.38 -37.58 -9.74
CA ALA A 307 -7.57 -38.65 -8.79
C ALA A 307 -8.88 -39.35 -9.19
N GLN A 308 -8.74 -40.61 -9.63
CA GLN A 308 -9.85 -41.56 -9.66
C GLN A 308 -10.20 -41.96 -8.23
#